data_AF-A0A941YAB7-F1
#
_entry.id   AF-A0A941YAB7-F1
#
_cell.length_a   1.000
_cell.length_b   1.000
_cell.length_c   1.000
_cell.angle_alpha   90.00
_cell.angle_beta   90.00
_cell.angle_gamma   90.00
#
_symmetry.space_group_name_H-M   'P 1'
#
loop_
_entity.id
_entity.type
_entity.pdbx_description
1 polymer ?
#
loop_
_entity_poly.entity_id
_entity_poly.type
_entity_poly.pdbx_seq_one_letter_code
_entity_poly.pdbx_strand_id
1 'polypeptide(L)'
;MILPTFAFLACTACQNVPNFLKWALKPPMGWNSWDCYGTSITEEQFRANVEVMSEKLKPHGWQYAVVDIQWYEPNAKGFDYNPKAVLTLDANGRLLPAPNRFPSAAEGQGFKPLADWVHRQGLKFGIHLMRGIPRQAVEKDLPILGTKFKASEIADKEHVCPWNPDMYGVDMSKPGAQAYYNSVFDLIASWGVDFVKVDDLSRPYLQNIPEVEAIRKAIDQTHRKIVLSLSPGETDIQGAQHVITHANMWRISDDFWDSWPALLEQFDRLVKWNQYRGPGHYPDADMLPLGSLQLDTRKTNFTKEEQYTLMTLWAIAKSPLMLGANMTKLDPFTESLLTNDAVLDVNQNSVDNHPFYSQDKIVAWTAIDPKTKDHFVAIFNAQDRFDPARGELISEGPVINRETPGQGAKVLANLEGFSAMALVFTDGGDGNRWDHGVWVDPVVDLGENIQLHLAKTKWDTAQVGYGQISTTAAVGEKPLAVAGNPVTEGIFAHAPSIVTFDLPKDAETFSAFAALNDTAMPEKEGGTIQPLVFGFKKGGPHERDSYDMNFDLSAVGGAAGKKVTDLWTGKTWTLTTKTTHLDIPWHGCVLLRISK
;
A
#
# COMPACT_ATOMS: atom_id res chain seq x y z
N MET A 1 57.27 15.06 1.78
CA MET A 1 56.12 14.37 1.15
C MET A 1 54.88 15.05 1.71
N ILE A 2 54.21 15.84 0.88
CA ILE A 2 53.19 16.83 1.26
C ILE A 2 51.83 16.13 1.24
N LEU A 3 51.09 16.15 2.36
CA LEU A 3 49.70 15.69 2.42
C LEU A 3 48.78 16.72 1.72
N PRO A 4 47.79 16.30 0.91
CA PRO A 4 46.79 17.22 0.39
C PRO A 4 45.69 17.42 1.44
N THR A 5 45.57 18.66 1.92
CA THR A 5 44.38 19.17 2.61
C THR A 5 43.21 19.23 1.63
N PHE A 6 42.18 18.42 1.86
CA PHE A 6 40.88 18.61 1.22
C PHE A 6 40.18 19.82 1.85
N ALA A 7 40.19 20.94 1.13
CA ALA A 7 39.37 22.10 1.46
C ALA A 7 37.92 21.81 1.06
N PHE A 8 37.02 21.73 2.04
CA PHE A 8 35.59 21.84 1.80
C PHE A 8 35.30 23.24 1.26
N LEU A 9 35.03 23.36 -0.05
CA LEU A 9 34.34 24.53 -0.58
C LEU A 9 32.90 24.49 -0.04
N ALA A 10 32.64 25.29 1.00
CA ALA A 10 31.28 25.65 1.37
C ALA A 10 30.68 26.50 0.24
N CYS A 11 29.93 25.86 -0.64
CA CYS A 11 29.09 26.56 -1.61
C CYS A 11 27.91 27.16 -0.85
N THR A 12 28.05 28.40 -0.37
CA THR A 12 26.94 29.20 0.16
C THR A 12 26.11 29.73 -1.00
N ALA A 13 25.32 28.86 -1.61
CA ALA A 13 24.08 29.27 -2.24
C ALA A 13 22.96 29.00 -1.23
N CYS A 14 22.52 30.04 -0.51
CA CYS A 14 21.23 29.99 0.18
C CYS A 14 20.14 29.81 -0.88
N GLN A 15 19.88 28.58 -1.29
CA GLN A 15 18.65 28.24 -1.97
C GLN A 15 17.53 28.55 -0.98
N ASN A 16 16.67 29.52 -1.32
CA ASN A 16 15.46 29.80 -0.57
C ASN A 16 14.62 28.51 -0.59
N VAL A 17 14.64 27.75 0.51
CA VAL A 17 13.81 26.57 0.71
C VAL A 17 12.36 26.96 0.40
N PRO A 18 11.67 26.30 -0.55
CA PRO A 18 10.32 26.66 -0.93
C PRO A 18 9.39 26.75 0.29
N ASN A 19 8.59 27.82 0.36
CA ASN A 19 7.79 28.09 1.56
C ASN A 19 6.77 26.98 1.87
N PHE A 20 6.29 26.27 0.84
CA PHE A 20 5.31 25.19 0.99
C PHE A 20 5.84 23.98 1.78
N LEU A 21 7.16 23.76 1.82
CA LEU A 21 7.77 22.70 2.63
C LEU A 21 7.51 22.89 4.12
N LYS A 22 7.32 24.14 4.57
CA LYS A 22 6.99 24.44 5.97
C LYS A 22 5.55 24.06 6.35
N TRP A 23 4.70 23.71 5.40
CA TRP A 23 3.30 23.36 5.68
C TRP A 23 3.16 21.91 6.14
N ALA A 24 4.17 21.07 5.91
CA ALA A 24 4.26 19.69 6.34
C ALA A 24 5.66 19.36 6.90
N LEU A 25 6.12 20.05 7.96
CA LEU A 25 7.44 19.77 8.55
C LEU A 25 7.58 18.38 9.18
N LYS A 26 6.45 17.69 9.37
CA LYS A 26 6.34 16.31 9.81
C LYS A 26 5.49 15.55 8.78
N PRO A 27 5.67 14.23 8.64
CA PRO A 27 4.82 13.44 7.77
C PRO A 27 3.35 13.70 8.11
N PRO A 28 2.50 14.03 7.12
CA PRO A 28 1.07 14.20 7.35
C PRO A 28 0.45 12.96 8.01
N MET A 29 -0.39 13.19 9.02
CA MET A 29 -1.18 12.15 9.68
C MET A 29 -2.67 12.45 9.50
N GLY A 30 -3.44 11.50 9.00
CA GLY A 30 -4.83 11.72 8.65
C GLY A 30 -5.62 10.45 8.37
N TRP A 31 -6.81 10.65 7.82
CA TRP A 31 -7.73 9.62 7.37
C TRP A 31 -8.18 9.94 5.95
N ASN A 32 -8.35 8.90 5.14
CA ASN A 32 -8.78 8.97 3.75
C ASN A 32 -9.91 7.95 3.51
N SER A 33 -10.91 8.35 2.73
CA SER A 33 -12.11 7.53 2.51
C SER A 33 -11.97 6.37 1.52
N TRP A 34 -10.86 6.24 0.79
CA TRP A 34 -10.74 5.27 -0.31
C TRP A 34 -10.93 3.82 0.14
N ASP A 35 -10.08 3.30 1.02
CA ASP A 35 -10.09 1.86 1.32
C ASP A 35 -11.41 1.38 1.94
N CYS A 36 -12.13 2.27 2.63
CA CYS A 36 -13.41 1.96 3.27
C CYS A 36 -14.64 2.30 2.43
N TYR A 37 -14.64 3.36 1.61
CA TYR A 37 -15.84 3.83 0.89
C TYR A 37 -15.68 3.92 -0.64
N GLY A 38 -14.49 3.65 -1.16
CA GLY A 38 -14.14 3.79 -2.57
C GLY A 38 -14.52 5.17 -3.10
N THR A 39 -15.28 5.20 -4.20
CA THR A 39 -15.76 6.41 -4.88
C THR A 39 -17.01 7.03 -4.22
N SER A 40 -17.63 6.34 -3.24
CA SER A 40 -19.04 6.54 -2.91
C SER A 40 -19.34 7.19 -1.56
N ILE A 41 -18.34 7.69 -0.83
CA ILE A 41 -18.56 8.31 0.49
C ILE A 41 -19.62 9.42 0.45
N THR A 42 -20.44 9.50 1.50
CA THR A 42 -21.41 10.58 1.74
C THR A 42 -20.95 11.55 2.84
N GLU A 43 -21.54 12.74 2.88
CA GLU A 43 -21.25 13.72 3.93
C GLU A 43 -21.53 13.21 5.35
N GLU A 44 -22.60 12.43 5.53
CA GLU A 44 -22.94 11.83 6.82
C GLU A 44 -21.86 10.83 7.27
N GLN A 45 -21.46 9.92 6.39
CA GLN A 45 -20.40 8.95 6.67
C GLN A 45 -19.06 9.66 6.96
N PHE A 46 -18.74 10.69 6.18
CA PHE A 46 -17.55 11.51 6.40
C PHE A 46 -17.58 12.17 7.79
N ARG A 47 -18.69 12.82 8.16
CA ARG A 47 -18.85 13.47 9.47
C ARG A 47 -18.70 12.47 10.62
N ALA A 48 -19.34 11.31 10.53
CA ALA A 48 -19.24 10.27 11.55
C ALA A 48 -17.80 9.78 11.77
N ASN A 49 -17.02 9.62 10.69
CA ASN A 49 -15.61 9.29 10.79
C ASN A 49 -14.80 10.43 11.44
N VAL A 50 -15.02 11.66 11.00
CA VAL A 50 -14.31 12.84 11.54
C VAL A 50 -14.59 13.08 13.03
N GLU A 51 -15.80 12.76 13.51
CA GLU A 51 -16.12 12.79 14.94
C GLU A 51 -15.24 11.81 15.73
N VAL A 52 -15.14 10.55 15.28
CA VAL A 52 -14.25 9.56 15.90
C VAL A 52 -12.79 10.02 15.87
N MET A 53 -12.34 10.55 14.73
CA MET A 53 -10.97 11.08 14.60
C MET A 53 -10.72 12.21 15.59
N SER A 54 -11.66 13.15 15.72
CA SER A 54 -11.56 14.31 16.62
C SER A 54 -11.48 13.90 18.08
N GLU A 55 -12.24 12.88 18.48
CA GLU A 55 -12.31 12.39 19.85
C GLU A 55 -11.11 11.51 20.21
N LYS A 56 -10.78 10.54 19.35
CA LYS A 56 -9.85 9.45 19.69
C LYS A 56 -8.45 9.65 19.15
N LEU A 57 -8.30 10.21 17.94
CA LEU A 57 -7.02 10.22 17.23
C LEU A 57 -6.35 11.59 17.24
N LYS A 58 -7.10 12.69 17.23
CA LYS A 58 -6.58 14.06 17.28
C LYS A 58 -5.62 14.31 18.45
N PRO A 59 -5.84 13.80 19.69
CA PRO A 59 -4.88 13.94 20.78
C PRO A 59 -3.48 13.40 20.47
N HIS A 60 -3.39 12.43 19.55
CA HIS A 60 -2.17 11.75 19.13
C HIS A 60 -1.57 12.33 17.83
N GLY A 61 -2.10 13.46 17.33
CA GLY A 61 -1.54 14.22 16.20
C GLY A 61 -2.18 13.98 14.83
N TRP A 62 -3.13 13.05 14.73
CA TRP A 62 -3.93 12.84 13.52
C TRP A 62 -4.77 14.09 13.22
N GLN A 63 -4.69 14.64 12.00
CA GLN A 63 -5.27 15.96 11.73
C GLN A 63 -5.92 16.16 10.37
N TYR A 64 -5.59 15.37 9.33
CA TYR A 64 -6.21 15.53 8.01
C TYR A 64 -7.40 14.57 7.82
N ALA A 65 -8.56 15.08 7.41
CA ALA A 65 -9.70 14.27 6.98
C ALA A 65 -9.94 14.49 5.49
N VAL A 66 -9.72 13.45 4.68
CA VAL A 66 -9.65 13.55 3.21
C VAL A 66 -10.82 12.83 2.57
N VAL A 67 -11.61 13.56 1.78
CA VAL A 67 -12.61 12.98 0.85
C VAL A 67 -11.86 12.53 -0.41
N ASP A 68 -11.80 11.22 -0.64
CA ASP A 68 -11.13 10.68 -1.83
C ASP A 68 -11.98 10.80 -3.11
N ILE A 69 -11.54 10.15 -4.19
CA ILE A 69 -11.93 10.39 -5.57
C ILE A 69 -13.44 10.41 -5.83
N GLN A 70 -13.82 11.13 -6.90
CA GLN A 70 -15.17 11.13 -7.46
C GLN A 70 -16.27 11.67 -6.55
N TRP A 71 -15.95 12.52 -5.58
CA TRP A 71 -16.95 13.32 -4.85
C TRP A 71 -17.87 14.17 -5.76
N TYR A 72 -17.44 14.41 -6.99
CA TYR A 72 -18.18 15.12 -8.04
C TYR A 72 -19.10 14.22 -8.89
N GLU A 73 -18.98 12.89 -8.79
CA GLU A 73 -19.86 11.95 -9.50
C GLU A 73 -21.06 11.57 -8.60
N PRO A 74 -22.29 11.98 -8.96
CA PRO A 74 -23.48 11.78 -8.11
C PRO A 74 -23.89 10.32 -7.97
N ASN A 75 -23.51 9.46 -8.93
CA ASN A 75 -23.94 8.06 -9.01
C ASN A 75 -22.81 7.06 -8.73
N ALA A 76 -21.68 7.53 -8.20
CA ALA A 76 -20.52 6.71 -7.88
C ALA A 76 -20.89 5.61 -6.87
N LYS A 77 -20.38 4.39 -7.10
CA LYS A 77 -20.69 3.20 -6.29
C LYS A 77 -19.45 2.32 -6.16
N GLY A 78 -19.13 1.92 -4.94
CA GLY A 78 -18.04 0.96 -4.71
C GLY A 78 -16.70 1.50 -5.17
N PHE A 79 -15.94 0.68 -5.88
CA PHE A 79 -14.56 0.96 -6.30
C PHE A 79 -14.43 1.13 -7.82
N ASP A 80 -15.53 0.96 -8.56
CA ASP A 80 -15.54 1.05 -10.02
C ASP A 80 -15.87 2.46 -10.50
N TYR A 81 -15.28 2.82 -11.64
CA TYR A 81 -15.53 4.09 -12.33
C TYR A 81 -16.53 3.89 -13.47
N ASN A 82 -17.59 4.70 -13.52
CA ASN A 82 -18.55 4.64 -14.60
C ASN A 82 -18.02 5.41 -15.84
N PRO A 83 -17.75 4.74 -16.98
CA PRO A 83 -17.24 5.41 -18.18
C PRO A 83 -18.22 6.38 -18.84
N LYS A 84 -19.48 6.40 -18.39
CA LYS A 84 -20.52 7.31 -18.87
C LYS A 84 -21.04 8.21 -17.74
N ALA A 85 -20.23 8.43 -16.71
CA ALA A 85 -20.57 9.32 -15.61
C ALA A 85 -20.93 10.72 -16.11
N VAL A 86 -22.01 11.29 -15.55
CA VAL A 86 -22.35 12.70 -15.74
C VAL A 86 -21.85 13.43 -14.50
N LEU A 87 -20.77 14.19 -14.67
CA LEU A 87 -20.07 14.84 -13.56
C LEU A 87 -20.74 16.15 -13.17
N THR A 88 -20.71 16.48 -11.89
CA THR A 88 -21.19 17.76 -11.37
C THR A 88 -20.12 18.84 -11.67
N LEU A 89 -20.47 19.81 -12.52
CA LEU A 89 -19.57 20.90 -12.95
C LEU A 89 -20.21 22.26 -12.71
N ASP A 90 -19.36 23.27 -12.52
CA ASP A 90 -19.77 24.67 -12.66
C ASP A 90 -19.77 25.12 -14.14
N ALA A 91 -20.20 26.36 -14.38
CA ALA A 91 -20.28 26.93 -15.72
C ALA A 91 -18.91 27.17 -16.40
N ASN A 92 -17.80 27.04 -15.66
CA ASN A 92 -16.42 27.22 -16.16
C ASN A 92 -15.67 25.88 -16.25
N GLY A 93 -16.39 24.75 -16.17
CA GLY A 93 -15.79 23.42 -16.32
C GLY A 93 -15.03 22.92 -15.10
N ARG A 94 -15.21 23.53 -13.91
CA ARG A 94 -14.60 23.06 -12.65
C ARG A 94 -15.52 22.06 -11.97
N LEU A 95 -14.97 20.99 -11.41
CA LEU A 95 -15.71 19.96 -10.68
C LEU A 95 -16.29 20.51 -9.37
N LEU A 96 -17.54 20.14 -9.06
CA LEU A 96 -18.26 20.51 -7.85
C LEU A 96 -18.73 19.25 -7.09
N PRO A 97 -18.80 19.28 -5.75
CA PRO A 97 -19.38 18.17 -4.98
C PRO A 97 -20.83 17.89 -5.38
N ALA A 98 -21.13 16.61 -5.54
CA ALA A 98 -22.45 16.13 -5.91
C ALA A 98 -23.44 16.36 -4.74
N PRO A 99 -24.45 17.26 -4.86
CA PRO A 99 -25.28 17.65 -3.73
C PRO A 99 -26.14 16.54 -3.14
N ASN A 100 -26.41 15.46 -3.90
CA ASN A 100 -27.11 14.28 -3.38
C ASN A 100 -26.27 13.49 -2.37
N ARG A 101 -24.94 13.56 -2.47
CA ARG A 101 -23.99 12.92 -1.53
C ARG A 101 -23.47 13.90 -0.48
N PHE A 102 -23.36 15.18 -0.85
CA PHE A 102 -22.94 16.28 0.01
C PHE A 102 -24.00 17.37 0.05
N PRO A 103 -25.10 17.18 0.82
CA PRO A 103 -26.21 18.13 0.85
C PRO A 103 -25.81 19.55 1.24
N SER A 104 -24.78 19.70 2.08
CA SER A 104 -24.30 21.04 2.48
C SER A 104 -23.66 21.82 1.33
N ALA A 105 -23.33 21.15 0.22
CA ALA A 105 -22.75 21.80 -0.95
C ALA A 105 -23.78 22.36 -1.94
N ALA A 106 -25.07 22.14 -1.69
CA ALA A 106 -26.16 22.70 -2.48
C ALA A 106 -26.04 24.23 -2.61
N GLU A 107 -26.76 24.79 -3.59
CA GLU A 107 -26.82 26.24 -3.81
C GLU A 107 -25.44 26.90 -4.05
N GLY A 108 -24.49 26.15 -4.61
CA GLY A 108 -23.18 26.66 -5.00
C GLY A 108 -22.20 26.85 -3.84
N GLN A 109 -22.51 26.33 -2.64
CA GLN A 109 -21.63 26.43 -1.47
C GLN A 109 -20.37 25.57 -1.59
N GLY A 110 -20.40 24.54 -2.44
CA GLY A 110 -19.30 23.59 -2.60
C GLY A 110 -18.90 22.96 -1.26
N PHE A 111 -17.63 22.67 -1.06
CA PHE A 111 -17.19 22.06 0.20
C PHE A 111 -17.05 23.02 1.38
N LYS A 112 -17.31 24.34 1.20
CA LYS A 112 -17.07 25.31 2.26
C LYS A 112 -17.75 24.96 3.59
N PRO A 113 -19.06 24.59 3.63
CA PRO A 113 -19.72 24.29 4.89
C PRO A 113 -19.18 23.03 5.58
N LEU A 114 -18.74 22.03 4.80
CA LEU A 114 -18.12 20.81 5.32
C LEU A 114 -16.73 21.11 5.87
N ALA A 115 -15.89 21.83 5.13
CA ALA A 115 -14.57 22.25 5.57
C ALA A 115 -14.61 23.12 6.82
N ASP A 116 -15.50 24.12 6.87
CA ASP A 116 -15.71 24.96 8.05
C ASP A 116 -16.12 24.11 9.28
N TRP A 117 -16.91 23.05 9.07
CA TRP A 117 -17.26 22.13 10.14
C TRP A 117 -16.06 21.29 10.60
N VAL A 118 -15.24 20.76 9.70
CA VAL A 118 -14.01 20.04 10.03
C VAL A 118 -13.06 20.94 10.83
N HIS A 119 -12.90 22.20 10.42
CA HIS A 119 -12.08 23.18 11.15
C HIS A 119 -12.61 23.46 12.56
N ARG A 120 -13.94 23.49 12.75
CA ARG A 120 -14.54 23.61 14.10
C ARG A 120 -14.25 22.41 15.00
N GLN A 121 -13.96 21.24 14.44
CA GLN A 121 -13.48 20.07 15.20
C GLN A 121 -11.98 20.17 15.57
N GLY A 122 -11.28 21.21 15.08
CA GLY A 122 -9.83 21.36 15.25
C GLY A 122 -9.02 20.46 14.31
N LEU A 123 -9.62 20.00 13.21
CA LEU A 123 -9.00 19.17 12.18
C LEU A 123 -8.81 19.98 10.90
N LYS A 124 -8.16 19.37 9.90
CA LYS A 124 -7.88 19.92 8.57
C LYS A 124 -8.64 19.14 7.51
N PHE A 125 -9.15 19.83 6.51
CA PHE A 125 -9.96 19.24 5.45
C PHE A 125 -9.13 18.98 4.19
N GLY A 126 -9.26 17.81 3.62
CA GLY A 126 -8.62 17.45 2.36
C GLY A 126 -9.58 16.90 1.33
N ILE A 127 -9.21 17.02 0.06
CA ILE A 127 -9.94 16.42 -1.06
C ILE A 127 -8.98 15.76 -2.05
N HIS A 128 -9.50 14.81 -2.80
CA HIS A 128 -8.86 14.26 -3.97
C HIS A 128 -9.18 15.10 -5.23
N LEU A 129 -8.27 15.12 -6.21
CA LEU A 129 -8.50 15.57 -7.57
C LEU A 129 -7.91 14.57 -8.57
N MET A 130 -8.53 14.47 -9.74
CA MET A 130 -7.86 13.91 -10.91
C MET A 130 -7.04 15.00 -11.62
N ARG A 131 -5.88 14.65 -12.18
CA ARG A 131 -5.14 15.50 -13.11
C ARG A 131 -6.03 15.96 -14.27
N GLY A 132 -5.82 17.20 -14.70
CA GLY A 132 -6.33 17.70 -15.97
C GLY A 132 -7.70 18.37 -15.92
N ILE A 133 -8.43 18.26 -17.03
CA ILE A 133 -9.72 18.94 -17.26
C ILE A 133 -10.83 17.94 -17.61
N PRO A 134 -12.07 18.10 -17.09
CA PRO A 134 -13.14 17.13 -17.34
C PRO A 134 -13.43 16.97 -18.83
N ARG A 135 -13.54 15.73 -19.31
CA ARG A 135 -13.94 15.46 -20.71
C ARG A 135 -15.28 16.12 -21.04
N GLN A 136 -16.21 16.08 -20.09
CA GLN A 136 -17.50 16.76 -20.18
C GLN A 136 -17.38 18.29 -20.37
N ALA A 137 -16.36 18.95 -19.78
CA ALA A 137 -16.13 20.38 -19.97
C ALA A 137 -15.58 20.68 -21.38
N VAL A 138 -14.71 19.81 -21.89
CA VAL A 138 -14.14 19.86 -23.24
C VAL A 138 -15.22 19.63 -24.31
N GLU A 139 -16.09 18.64 -24.11
CA GLU A 139 -17.20 18.31 -25.02
C GLU A 139 -18.24 19.44 -25.11
N LYS A 140 -18.53 20.08 -23.98
CA LYS A 140 -19.43 21.25 -23.90
C LYS A 140 -18.73 22.56 -24.28
N ASP A 141 -17.41 22.51 -24.49
CA ASP A 141 -16.55 23.64 -24.82
C ASP A 141 -16.76 24.85 -23.89
N LEU A 142 -16.75 24.55 -22.58
CA LEU A 142 -16.99 25.52 -21.50
C LEU A 142 -15.86 26.55 -21.41
N PRO A 143 -16.15 27.79 -20.99
CA PRO A 143 -15.16 28.85 -20.86
C PRO A 143 -14.17 28.59 -19.72
N ILE A 144 -12.92 29.02 -19.89
CA ILE A 144 -11.94 29.08 -18.81
C ILE A 144 -12.07 30.42 -18.09
N LEU A 145 -12.41 30.36 -16.79
CA LEU A 145 -12.71 31.53 -15.96
C LEU A 145 -11.61 32.60 -16.06
N GLY A 146 -12.02 33.85 -16.27
CA GLY A 146 -11.09 34.99 -16.34
C GLY A 146 -10.31 35.10 -17.65
N THR A 147 -10.65 34.31 -18.66
CA THR A 147 -9.97 34.33 -19.96
C THR A 147 -10.96 34.35 -21.14
N LYS A 148 -10.43 34.52 -22.35
CA LYS A 148 -11.18 34.33 -23.60
C LYS A 148 -11.14 32.89 -24.13
N PHE A 149 -10.37 32.02 -23.49
CA PHE A 149 -10.11 30.66 -23.95
C PHE A 149 -11.16 29.69 -23.41
N LYS A 150 -11.23 28.54 -24.05
CA LYS A 150 -12.17 27.47 -23.72
C LYS A 150 -11.48 26.15 -23.40
N ALA A 151 -12.22 25.25 -22.76
CA ALA A 151 -11.74 23.94 -22.36
C ALA A 151 -11.12 23.14 -23.52
N SER A 152 -11.72 23.18 -24.72
CA SER A 152 -11.20 22.45 -25.88
C SER A 152 -9.86 22.97 -26.41
N GLU A 153 -9.50 24.21 -26.12
CA GLU A 153 -8.26 24.85 -26.60
C GLU A 153 -7.03 24.46 -25.77
N ILE A 154 -7.24 23.98 -24.54
CA ILE A 154 -6.17 23.62 -23.59
C ILE A 154 -6.11 22.11 -23.30
N ALA A 155 -7.06 21.32 -23.78
CA ALA A 155 -7.12 19.90 -23.50
C ALA A 155 -6.08 19.11 -24.32
N ASP A 156 -5.32 18.26 -23.64
CA ASP A 156 -4.50 17.20 -24.23
C ASP A 156 -5.32 15.90 -24.29
N LYS A 157 -5.82 15.59 -25.50
CA LYS A 157 -6.69 14.43 -25.73
C LYS A 157 -5.93 13.12 -25.89
N GLU A 158 -4.62 13.19 -26.11
CA GLU A 158 -3.76 12.02 -26.27
C GLU A 158 -3.21 11.55 -24.91
N HIS A 159 -3.03 12.49 -23.98
CA HIS A 159 -2.55 12.19 -22.64
C HIS A 159 -3.70 12.00 -21.63
N VAL A 160 -4.28 10.79 -21.62
CA VAL A 160 -5.39 10.41 -20.74
C VAL A 160 -4.97 9.49 -19.60
N CYS A 161 -5.74 9.52 -18.51
CA CYS A 161 -5.67 8.49 -17.48
C CYS A 161 -6.17 7.14 -18.04
N PRO A 162 -5.40 6.04 -17.88
CA PRO A 162 -5.78 4.73 -18.41
C PRO A 162 -6.83 3.99 -17.56
N TRP A 163 -7.00 4.35 -16.29
CA TRP A 163 -7.87 3.65 -15.33
C TRP A 163 -9.10 4.45 -14.90
N ASN A 164 -9.15 5.76 -15.17
CA ASN A 164 -10.31 6.61 -14.91
C ASN A 164 -10.65 7.46 -16.15
N PRO A 165 -11.94 7.52 -16.56
CA PRO A 165 -12.35 8.15 -17.81
C PRO A 165 -12.77 9.63 -17.68
N ASP A 166 -12.67 10.24 -16.49
CA ASP A 166 -13.30 11.53 -16.20
C ASP A 166 -12.61 12.71 -16.90
N MET A 167 -11.29 12.63 -17.09
CA MET A 167 -10.44 13.76 -17.47
C MET A 167 -9.67 13.54 -18.77
N TYR A 168 -9.36 14.64 -19.45
CA TYR A 168 -8.22 14.77 -20.36
C TYR A 168 -7.06 15.46 -19.63
N GLY A 169 -5.82 15.26 -20.08
CA GLY A 169 -4.72 16.11 -19.65
C GLY A 169 -4.92 17.57 -20.05
N VAL A 170 -4.15 18.49 -19.47
CA VAL A 170 -4.07 19.89 -19.89
C VAL A 170 -2.73 20.14 -20.56
N ASP A 171 -2.75 20.57 -21.82
CA ASP A 171 -1.55 20.99 -22.55
C ASP A 171 -1.07 22.33 -22.00
N MET A 172 -0.09 22.27 -21.10
CA MET A 172 0.49 23.43 -20.43
C MET A 172 1.23 24.40 -21.37
N SER A 173 1.43 24.05 -22.65
CA SER A 173 1.93 24.99 -23.66
C SER A 173 0.87 25.96 -24.18
N LYS A 174 -0.42 25.69 -23.93
CA LYS A 174 -1.53 26.48 -24.45
C LYS A 174 -1.84 27.71 -23.59
N PRO A 175 -2.17 28.86 -24.21
CA PRO A 175 -2.63 30.00 -23.46
C PRO A 175 -3.98 29.67 -22.79
N GLY A 176 -4.11 30.02 -21.49
CA GLY A 176 -5.27 29.67 -20.67
C GLY A 176 -5.10 28.41 -19.82
N ALA A 177 -4.13 27.54 -20.10
CA ALA A 177 -3.90 26.32 -19.33
C ALA A 177 -3.59 26.58 -17.84
N GLN A 178 -2.63 27.48 -17.57
CA GLN A 178 -2.34 27.89 -16.19
C GLN A 178 -3.54 28.60 -15.54
N ALA A 179 -4.30 29.40 -16.31
CA ALA A 179 -5.47 30.10 -15.79
C ALA A 179 -6.57 29.12 -15.35
N TYR A 180 -6.72 27.98 -16.04
CA TYR A 180 -7.62 26.92 -15.62
C TYR A 180 -7.20 26.34 -14.27
N TYR A 181 -5.95 25.88 -14.11
CA TYR A 181 -5.47 25.36 -12.82
C TYR A 181 -5.57 26.41 -11.70
N ASN A 182 -5.20 27.67 -11.98
CA ASN A 182 -5.39 28.79 -11.07
C ASN A 182 -6.85 28.89 -10.60
N SER A 183 -7.81 28.85 -11.53
CA SER A 183 -9.24 28.94 -11.20
C SER A 183 -9.78 27.75 -10.40
N VAL A 184 -9.21 26.55 -10.60
CA VAL A 184 -9.54 25.34 -9.83
C VAL A 184 -9.03 25.49 -8.40
N PHE A 185 -7.77 25.88 -8.22
CA PHE A 185 -7.20 26.04 -6.88
C PHE A 185 -7.75 27.25 -6.13
N ASP A 186 -8.12 28.34 -6.81
CA ASP A 186 -8.85 29.46 -6.19
C ASP A 186 -10.21 28.98 -5.62
N LEU A 187 -10.93 28.12 -6.35
CA LEU A 187 -12.18 27.53 -5.87
C LEU A 187 -11.95 26.64 -4.63
N ILE A 188 -10.97 25.74 -4.71
CA ILE A 188 -10.59 24.84 -3.63
C ILE A 188 -10.16 25.62 -2.38
N ALA A 189 -9.37 26.68 -2.55
CA ALA A 189 -8.97 27.56 -1.47
C ALA A 189 -10.15 28.33 -0.87
N SER A 190 -11.12 28.75 -1.69
CA SER A 190 -12.34 29.42 -1.23
C SER A 190 -13.21 28.53 -0.33
N TRP A 191 -13.15 27.21 -0.50
CA TRP A 191 -13.81 26.25 0.37
C TRP A 191 -13.07 26.03 1.68
N GLY A 192 -11.81 26.44 1.80
CA GLY A 192 -11.02 26.19 3.00
C GLY A 192 -10.32 24.83 3.03
N VAL A 193 -10.01 24.24 1.87
CA VAL A 193 -9.24 22.99 1.80
C VAL A 193 -7.79 23.20 2.26
N ASP A 194 -7.25 22.28 3.06
CA ASP A 194 -5.88 22.32 3.63
C ASP A 194 -4.94 21.29 2.98
N PHE A 195 -5.49 20.32 2.26
CA PHE A 195 -4.76 19.19 1.70
C PHE A 195 -5.40 18.78 0.37
N VAL A 196 -4.59 18.53 -0.65
CA VAL A 196 -5.06 17.95 -1.91
C VAL A 196 -4.19 16.76 -2.28
N LYS A 197 -4.83 15.62 -2.54
CA LYS A 197 -4.25 14.47 -3.24
C LYS A 197 -4.62 14.59 -4.71
N VAL A 198 -3.63 14.65 -5.61
CA VAL A 198 -3.89 14.69 -7.05
C VAL A 198 -3.40 13.40 -7.69
N ASP A 199 -4.34 12.65 -8.25
CA ASP A 199 -4.10 11.39 -8.96
C ASP A 199 -3.79 11.61 -10.43
N ASP A 200 -3.33 10.53 -11.09
CA ASP A 200 -2.87 10.50 -12.47
C ASP A 200 -1.65 11.42 -12.73
N LEU A 201 -0.94 11.82 -11.67
CA LEU A 201 0.28 12.64 -11.77
C LEU A 201 1.55 11.83 -11.58
N SER A 202 1.59 10.94 -10.59
CA SER A 202 2.84 10.26 -10.20
C SER A 202 3.27 9.15 -11.16
N ARG A 203 2.36 8.58 -11.96
CA ARG A 203 2.69 7.59 -12.99
C ARG A 203 1.90 7.88 -14.28
N PRO A 204 2.56 8.25 -15.40
CA PRO A 204 4.00 8.49 -15.55
C PRO A 204 4.45 9.90 -15.07
N TYR A 205 5.32 9.97 -14.04
CA TYR A 205 5.74 11.25 -13.46
C TYR A 205 6.41 12.21 -14.44
N LEU A 206 7.38 11.72 -15.23
CA LEU A 206 8.21 12.58 -16.08
C LEU A 206 7.41 13.32 -17.16
N GLN A 207 6.33 12.70 -17.65
CA GLN A 207 5.44 13.31 -18.64
C GLN A 207 4.49 14.34 -18.01
N ASN A 208 4.20 14.17 -16.71
CA ASN A 208 3.28 15.02 -15.95
C ASN A 208 3.96 16.22 -15.27
N ILE A 209 5.29 16.37 -15.36
CA ILE A 209 6.05 17.49 -14.79
C ILE A 209 5.39 18.86 -15.08
N PRO A 210 4.96 19.19 -16.32
CA PRO A 210 4.35 20.48 -16.60
C PRO A 210 3.08 20.75 -15.77
N GLU A 211 2.23 19.75 -15.55
CA GLU A 211 1.02 19.89 -14.74
C GLU A 211 1.32 19.89 -13.24
N VAL A 212 2.34 19.14 -12.77
CA VAL A 212 2.84 19.24 -11.38
C VAL A 212 3.30 20.67 -11.08
N GLU A 213 4.06 21.29 -11.99
CA GLU A 213 4.46 22.68 -11.84
C GLU A 213 3.27 23.65 -11.85
N ALA A 214 2.30 23.42 -12.75
CA ALA A 214 1.11 24.25 -12.87
C ALA A 214 0.27 24.23 -11.60
N ILE A 215 0.08 23.05 -11.03
CA ILE A 215 -0.61 22.82 -9.75
C ILE A 215 0.14 23.49 -8.60
N ARG A 216 1.46 23.34 -8.51
CA ARG A 216 2.28 24.03 -7.49
C ARG A 216 2.10 25.54 -7.56
N LYS A 217 2.22 26.11 -8.77
CA LYS A 217 2.04 27.56 -9.02
C LYS A 217 0.62 28.01 -8.65
N ALA A 218 -0.39 27.23 -9.03
CA ALA A 218 -1.78 27.52 -8.72
C ALA A 218 -2.04 27.54 -7.22
N ILE A 219 -1.55 26.54 -6.47
CA ILE A 219 -1.65 26.51 -5.00
C ILE A 219 -0.97 27.74 -4.38
N ASP A 220 0.25 28.05 -4.80
CA ASP A 220 1.01 29.18 -4.24
C ASP A 220 0.32 30.53 -4.46
N GLN A 221 -0.37 30.70 -5.60
CA GLN A 221 -1.14 31.91 -5.89
C GLN A 221 -2.30 32.12 -4.90
N THR A 222 -2.93 31.03 -4.42
CA THR A 222 -4.11 31.15 -3.54
C THR A 222 -3.78 31.81 -2.20
N HIS A 223 -2.49 31.83 -1.83
CA HIS A 223 -1.97 32.21 -0.52
C HIS A 223 -2.51 31.38 0.66
N ARG A 224 -3.29 30.34 0.37
CA ARG A 224 -3.73 29.34 1.35
C ARG A 224 -2.68 28.24 1.45
N LYS A 225 -2.44 27.76 2.66
CA LYS A 225 -1.53 26.62 2.90
C LYS A 225 -2.25 25.33 2.55
N ILE A 226 -2.02 24.82 1.34
CA ILE A 226 -2.56 23.55 0.86
C ILE A 226 -1.40 22.57 0.68
N VAL A 227 -1.40 21.51 1.48
CA VAL A 227 -0.44 20.40 1.35
C VAL A 227 -0.73 19.64 0.07
N LEU A 228 0.29 19.38 -0.75
CA LEU A 228 0.15 18.66 -2.02
C LEU A 228 0.67 17.23 -1.91
N SER A 229 -0.21 16.26 -2.17
CA SER A 229 0.09 14.84 -2.34
C SER A 229 -0.07 14.43 -3.81
N LEU A 230 0.87 13.64 -4.34
CA LEU A 230 0.85 13.12 -5.71
C LEU A 230 0.62 11.61 -5.74
N SER A 231 -0.20 11.15 -6.67
CA SER A 231 -0.62 9.75 -6.79
C SER A 231 -1.06 9.43 -8.24
N PRO A 232 -1.33 8.16 -8.60
CA PRO A 232 -0.81 6.95 -7.95
C PRO A 232 0.67 6.76 -8.31
N GLY A 233 1.35 5.85 -7.61
CA GLY A 233 2.73 5.51 -7.92
C GLY A 233 2.87 4.34 -8.92
N GLU A 234 4.08 3.86 -9.17
CA GLU A 234 5.31 4.41 -8.59
C GLU A 234 5.77 5.70 -9.29
N THR A 235 6.03 6.74 -8.49
CA THR A 235 6.75 7.92 -8.97
C THR A 235 8.13 7.48 -9.48
N ASP A 236 8.51 7.88 -10.69
CA ASP A 236 9.82 7.54 -11.23
C ASP A 236 10.93 8.21 -10.39
N ILE A 237 11.90 7.42 -9.94
CA ILE A 237 13.04 7.89 -9.14
C ILE A 237 13.91 8.93 -9.89
N GLN A 238 13.89 8.91 -11.23
CA GLN A 238 14.54 9.94 -12.05
C GLN A 238 13.94 11.33 -11.80
N GLY A 239 12.67 11.39 -11.39
CA GLY A 239 11.97 12.60 -11.00
C GLY A 239 12.23 13.07 -9.57
N ALA A 240 13.04 12.34 -8.77
CA ALA A 240 13.19 12.60 -7.34
C ALA A 240 13.60 14.05 -7.02
N GLN A 241 14.56 14.60 -7.78
CA GLN A 241 15.02 15.97 -7.51
C GLN A 241 13.98 17.04 -7.86
N HIS A 242 13.07 16.73 -8.79
CA HIS A 242 11.96 17.59 -9.13
C HIS A 242 10.85 17.49 -8.07
N VAL A 243 10.45 16.28 -7.67
CA VAL A 243 9.31 16.07 -6.77
C VAL A 243 9.52 16.70 -5.38
N ILE A 244 10.73 16.62 -4.82
CA ILE A 244 11.04 17.23 -3.52
C ILE A 244 10.92 18.76 -3.50
N THR A 245 10.88 19.41 -4.67
CA THR A 245 10.73 20.86 -4.80
C THR A 245 9.33 21.30 -5.22
N HIS A 246 8.39 20.37 -5.42
CA HIS A 246 7.03 20.67 -5.89
C HIS A 246 5.91 20.04 -5.05
N ALA A 247 6.15 18.91 -4.37
CA ALA A 247 5.13 18.22 -3.59
C ALA A 247 5.55 18.03 -2.14
N ASN A 248 4.55 17.95 -1.26
CA ASN A 248 4.79 17.62 0.14
C ASN A 248 4.89 16.12 0.39
N MET A 249 4.21 15.33 -0.45
CA MET A 249 4.31 13.88 -0.45
C MET A 249 3.99 13.31 -1.84
N TRP A 250 4.51 12.13 -2.15
CA TRP A 250 4.30 11.46 -3.43
C TRP A 250 4.36 9.94 -3.27
N ARG A 251 3.43 9.25 -3.92
CA ARG A 251 3.32 7.80 -3.88
C ARG A 251 4.53 7.10 -4.50
N ILE A 252 5.13 6.17 -3.75
CA ILE A 252 6.27 5.36 -4.18
C ILE A 252 5.88 3.96 -4.68
N SER A 253 4.59 3.63 -4.61
CA SER A 253 3.99 2.40 -5.09
C SER A 253 2.67 2.70 -5.79
N ASP A 254 2.20 1.74 -6.59
CA ASP A 254 0.78 1.67 -6.95
C ASP A 254 -0.09 1.47 -5.69
N ASP A 255 -1.42 1.38 -5.85
CA ASP A 255 -2.34 1.32 -4.71
C ASP A 255 -1.99 0.18 -3.75
N PHE A 256 -1.72 0.56 -2.51
CA PHE A 256 -1.33 -0.36 -1.45
C PHE A 256 -2.57 -0.96 -0.80
N TRP A 257 -2.62 -2.28 -0.76
CA TRP A 257 -3.67 -3.03 -0.11
C TRP A 257 -3.09 -4.03 0.88
N ASP A 258 -3.98 -4.63 1.66
CA ASP A 258 -3.69 -5.50 2.78
C ASP A 258 -3.26 -6.91 2.37
N SER A 259 -2.13 -7.02 1.66
CA SER A 259 -1.47 -8.28 1.35
C SER A 259 0.01 -8.24 1.74
N TRP A 260 0.52 -9.35 2.25
CA TRP A 260 1.94 -9.47 2.61
C TRP A 260 2.89 -9.14 1.45
N PRO A 261 2.68 -9.62 0.20
CA PRO A 261 3.53 -9.25 -0.93
C PRO A 261 3.60 -7.73 -1.15
N ALA A 262 2.46 -7.03 -1.05
CA ALA A 262 2.44 -5.58 -1.18
C ALA A 262 3.25 -4.89 -0.06
N LEU A 263 3.15 -5.38 1.19
CA LEU A 263 3.91 -4.86 2.33
C LEU A 263 5.41 -5.15 2.21
N LEU A 264 5.76 -6.34 1.74
CA LEU A 264 7.14 -6.75 1.51
C LEU A 264 7.84 -5.85 0.49
N GLU A 265 7.16 -5.49 -0.62
CA GLU A 265 7.70 -4.57 -1.63
C GLU A 265 8.02 -3.17 -1.08
N GLN A 266 7.33 -2.72 -0.01
CA GLN A 266 7.56 -1.40 0.56
C GLN A 266 8.92 -1.28 1.26
N PHE A 267 9.49 -2.38 1.75
CA PHE A 267 10.83 -2.36 2.35
C PHE A 267 11.86 -1.79 1.37
N ASP A 268 11.93 -2.33 0.15
CA ASP A 268 12.88 -1.88 -0.87
C ASP A 268 12.55 -0.48 -1.42
N ARG A 269 11.26 -0.19 -1.62
CA ARG A 269 10.81 1.14 -2.08
C ARG A 269 11.20 2.25 -1.10
N LEU A 270 11.00 2.01 0.20
CA LEU A 270 11.36 2.97 1.24
C LEU A 270 12.88 3.15 1.36
N VAL A 271 13.67 2.08 1.24
CA VAL A 271 15.14 2.18 1.16
C VAL A 271 15.56 3.05 -0.03
N LYS A 272 15.01 2.78 -1.23
CA LYS A 272 15.31 3.51 -2.48
C LYS A 272 15.05 5.02 -2.33
N TRP A 273 13.95 5.39 -1.69
CA TRP A 273 13.51 6.77 -1.55
C TRP A 273 14.03 7.51 -0.30
N ASN A 274 14.64 6.81 0.68
CA ASN A 274 15.02 7.39 1.97
C ASN A 274 15.93 8.62 1.84
N GLN A 275 16.83 8.65 0.84
CA GLN A 275 17.75 9.77 0.61
C GLN A 275 17.05 11.08 0.18
N TYR A 276 15.83 11.01 -0.34
CA TYR A 276 15.04 12.17 -0.82
C TYR A 276 13.99 12.62 0.19
N ARG A 277 13.88 11.94 1.32
CA ARG A 277 12.96 12.30 2.39
C ARG A 277 13.53 13.43 3.23
N GLY A 278 12.71 14.43 3.53
CA GLY A 278 13.08 15.51 4.44
C GLY A 278 11.88 16.27 4.98
N PRO A 279 12.10 17.20 5.95
CA PRO A 279 11.04 18.05 6.45
C PRO A 279 10.33 18.80 5.32
N GLY A 280 9.04 18.52 5.13
CA GLY A 280 8.24 19.13 4.08
C GLY A 280 8.02 18.30 2.83
N HIS A 281 8.77 17.22 2.62
CA HIS A 281 8.75 16.40 1.40
C HIS A 281 8.97 14.90 1.74
N TYR A 282 7.91 14.09 1.66
CA TYR A 282 7.93 12.69 2.10
C TYR A 282 7.59 11.71 0.97
N PRO A 283 8.45 10.70 0.75
CA PRO A 283 8.03 9.48 0.07
C PRO A 283 6.83 8.87 0.79
N ASP A 284 5.77 8.59 0.04
CA ASP A 284 4.51 8.08 0.56
C ASP A 284 4.34 6.60 0.19
N ALA A 285 4.42 5.73 1.20
CA ALA A 285 4.15 4.29 1.07
C ALA A 285 2.65 3.96 1.01
N ASP A 286 1.80 4.99 0.90
CA ASP A 286 0.34 4.94 0.77
C ASP A 286 -0.40 4.73 2.10
N MET A 287 -1.73 4.68 1.98
CA MET A 287 -2.69 4.54 3.07
C MET A 287 -2.50 3.25 3.89
N LEU A 288 -3.09 3.24 5.08
CA LEU A 288 -3.04 2.14 6.03
C LEU A 288 -4.36 1.34 5.93
N PRO A 289 -4.39 0.19 5.22
CA PRO A 289 -5.59 -0.64 5.04
C PRO A 289 -5.84 -1.48 6.30
N LEU A 290 -6.23 -0.79 7.38
CA LEU A 290 -6.49 -1.34 8.70
C LEU A 290 -8.00 -1.38 9.00
N GLY A 291 -8.40 -2.15 10.00
CA GLY A 291 -9.78 -2.13 10.49
C GLY A 291 -10.80 -2.62 9.45
N SER A 292 -11.94 -1.93 9.35
CA SER A 292 -13.06 -2.27 8.44
C SER A 292 -12.88 -1.57 7.09
N LEU A 293 -12.88 -2.36 6.02
CA LEU A 293 -12.55 -1.95 4.64
C LEU A 293 -13.67 -2.33 3.67
N GLN A 294 -13.59 -1.83 2.44
CA GLN A 294 -14.43 -2.19 1.30
C GLN A 294 -15.93 -2.18 1.62
N LEU A 295 -16.46 -1.01 1.98
CA LEU A 295 -17.86 -0.80 2.38
C LEU A 295 -18.28 -1.70 3.55
N ASP A 296 -17.35 -1.94 4.47
CA ASP A 296 -17.50 -2.81 5.63
C ASP A 296 -17.82 -4.28 5.31
N THR A 297 -17.54 -4.72 4.08
CA THR A 297 -17.73 -6.12 3.68
C THR A 297 -16.71 -7.05 4.31
N ARG A 298 -15.55 -6.53 4.73
CA ARG A 298 -14.49 -7.28 5.40
C ARG A 298 -13.64 -6.42 6.33
N LYS A 299 -12.87 -7.09 7.19
CA LYS A 299 -11.73 -6.48 7.89
C LYS A 299 -10.46 -6.58 7.03
N THR A 300 -9.40 -5.90 7.45
CA THR A 300 -8.05 -6.11 6.94
C THR A 300 -7.66 -7.59 6.98
N ASN A 301 -7.00 -8.06 5.93
CA ASN A 301 -6.44 -9.40 5.77
C ASN A 301 -5.06 -9.50 6.42
N PHE A 302 -4.44 -8.37 6.81
CA PHE A 302 -3.20 -8.41 7.57
C PHE A 302 -3.39 -9.08 8.93
N THR A 303 -2.48 -9.99 9.27
CA THR A 303 -2.35 -10.52 10.63
C THR A 303 -1.99 -9.41 11.62
N LYS A 304 -2.05 -9.67 12.93
CA LYS A 304 -1.66 -8.64 13.92
C LYS A 304 -0.18 -8.28 13.78
N GLU A 305 0.63 -9.28 13.47
CA GLU A 305 2.07 -9.22 13.28
C GLU A 305 2.40 -8.35 12.07
N GLU A 306 1.69 -8.55 10.95
CA GLU A 306 1.81 -7.72 9.75
C GLU A 306 1.34 -6.28 10.00
N GLN A 307 0.30 -6.07 10.81
CA GLN A 307 -0.16 -4.72 11.19
C GLN A 307 0.88 -3.98 12.07
N TYR A 308 1.55 -4.67 12.98
CA TYR A 308 2.70 -4.09 13.71
C TYR A 308 3.86 -3.78 12.77
N THR A 309 4.17 -4.68 11.82
CA THR A 309 5.21 -4.46 10.81
C THR A 309 4.90 -3.25 9.93
N LEU A 310 3.66 -3.13 9.44
CA LEU A 310 3.15 -1.99 8.69
C LEU A 310 3.40 -0.68 9.45
N MET A 311 2.87 -0.58 10.67
CA MET A 311 2.97 0.63 11.48
C MET A 311 4.43 0.97 11.83
N THR A 312 5.23 -0.04 12.15
CA THR A 312 6.65 0.15 12.48
C THR A 312 7.46 0.63 11.29
N LEU A 313 7.25 0.05 10.10
CA LEU A 313 7.94 0.43 8.87
C LEU A 313 7.56 1.85 8.45
N TRP A 314 6.28 2.20 8.45
CA TRP A 314 5.82 3.55 8.12
C TRP A 314 6.35 4.57 9.14
N ALA A 315 6.39 4.21 10.43
CA ALA A 315 6.91 5.08 11.47
C ALA A 315 8.42 5.32 11.34
N ILE A 316 9.23 4.26 11.24
CA ILE A 316 10.68 4.38 11.20
C ILE A 316 11.18 4.96 9.87
N ALA A 317 10.47 4.73 8.75
CA ALA A 317 10.81 5.37 7.47
C ALA A 317 10.29 6.81 7.37
N LYS A 318 9.39 7.22 8.27
CA LYS A 318 8.66 8.51 8.25
C LYS A 318 7.78 8.69 7.00
N SER A 319 7.09 7.63 6.59
CA SER A 319 5.98 7.74 5.63
C SER A 319 4.84 8.57 6.25
N PRO A 320 4.05 9.32 5.46
CA PRO A 320 2.76 9.82 5.90
C PRO A 320 1.89 8.68 6.46
N LEU A 321 1.06 8.98 7.46
CA LEU A 321 0.14 8.00 8.08
C LEU A 321 -1.29 8.39 7.70
N MET A 322 -1.83 7.79 6.64
CA MET A 322 -3.21 8.03 6.20
C MET A 322 -4.05 6.78 6.45
N LEU A 323 -4.91 6.79 7.46
CA LEU A 323 -5.78 5.66 7.79
C LEU A 323 -6.86 5.47 6.71
N GLY A 324 -7.00 4.25 6.19
CA GLY A 324 -8.06 3.87 5.23
C GLY A 324 -9.32 3.25 5.85
N ALA A 325 -9.31 3.01 7.17
CA ALA A 325 -10.37 2.31 7.89
C ALA A 325 -11.68 3.11 7.99
N ASN A 326 -12.83 2.44 8.04
CA ASN A 326 -14.03 3.03 8.64
C ASN A 326 -13.83 3.18 10.16
N MET A 327 -13.53 4.40 10.61
CA MET A 327 -13.18 4.70 12.00
C MET A 327 -14.34 4.46 12.99
N THR A 328 -15.59 4.50 12.53
CA THR A 328 -16.76 4.18 13.36
C THR A 328 -16.81 2.73 13.82
N LYS A 329 -15.98 1.86 13.22
CA LYS A 329 -15.88 0.42 13.49
C LYS A 329 -14.51 -0.02 14.01
N LEU A 330 -13.69 0.90 14.52
CA LEU A 330 -12.39 0.53 15.11
C LEU A 330 -12.59 -0.41 16.29
N ASP A 331 -11.90 -1.54 16.26
CA ASP A 331 -11.75 -2.41 17.43
C ASP A 331 -10.58 -1.94 18.32
N PRO A 332 -10.53 -2.36 19.60
CA PRO A 332 -9.51 -1.89 20.54
C PRO A 332 -8.07 -2.17 20.09
N PHE A 333 -7.84 -3.26 19.35
CA PHE A 333 -6.53 -3.57 18.82
C PHE A 333 -6.13 -2.54 17.75
N THR A 334 -6.99 -2.30 16.76
CA THR A 334 -6.70 -1.32 15.70
C THR A 334 -6.53 0.08 16.29
N GLU A 335 -7.37 0.48 17.26
CA GLU A 335 -7.23 1.75 17.97
C GLU A 335 -5.88 1.86 18.70
N SER A 336 -5.39 0.77 19.30
CA SER A 336 -4.09 0.77 20.00
C SER A 336 -2.89 1.02 19.07
N LEU A 337 -2.99 0.59 17.80
CA LEU A 337 -1.96 0.88 16.80
C LEU A 337 -1.87 2.38 16.48
N LEU A 338 -3.01 3.06 16.50
CA LEU A 338 -3.16 4.47 16.11
C LEU A 338 -2.96 5.45 17.26
N THR A 339 -2.93 4.96 18.51
CA THR A 339 -2.88 5.78 19.74
C THR A 339 -1.62 5.53 20.58
N ASN A 340 -0.67 4.73 20.09
CA ASN A 340 0.62 4.54 20.74
C ASN A 340 1.56 5.72 20.46
N ASP A 341 1.55 6.73 21.34
CA ASP A 341 2.38 7.93 21.22
C ASP A 341 3.88 7.65 21.11
N ALA A 342 4.38 6.57 21.70
CA ALA A 342 5.81 6.24 21.63
C ALA A 342 6.21 5.82 20.21
N VAL A 343 5.36 5.08 19.50
CA VAL A 343 5.57 4.70 18.09
C VAL A 343 5.37 5.90 17.18
N LEU A 344 4.31 6.69 17.42
CA LEU A 344 4.04 7.91 16.63
C LEU A 344 5.16 8.95 16.79
N ASP A 345 5.81 9.04 17.95
CA ASP A 345 6.97 9.92 18.19
C ASP A 345 8.16 9.55 17.29
N VAL A 346 8.34 8.26 16.96
CA VAL A 346 9.32 7.83 15.96
C VAL A 346 8.99 8.46 14.60
N ASN A 347 7.75 8.33 14.11
CA ASN A 347 7.35 8.97 12.86
C ASN A 347 7.50 10.49 12.90
N GLN A 348 7.04 11.12 13.98
CA GLN A 348 6.83 12.56 14.04
C GLN A 348 8.07 13.36 14.44
N ASN A 349 8.95 12.80 15.28
CA ASN A 349 10.01 13.57 15.94
C ASN A 349 11.41 12.97 15.79
N SER A 350 11.55 11.69 15.42
CA SER A 350 12.89 11.13 15.18
C SER A 350 13.59 11.77 13.96
N VAL A 351 14.92 11.69 13.97
CA VAL A 351 15.79 12.16 12.90
C VAL A 351 16.78 11.07 12.51
N ASP A 352 17.47 11.28 11.38
CA ASP A 352 18.50 10.35 10.88
C ASP A 352 17.99 8.92 10.68
N ASN A 353 16.75 8.76 10.18
CA ASN A 353 16.23 7.42 9.94
C ASN A 353 16.81 6.81 8.67
N HIS A 354 17.32 5.59 8.76
CA HIS A 354 17.90 4.87 7.62
C HIS A 354 17.96 3.36 7.89
N PRO A 355 17.96 2.52 6.83
CA PRO A 355 18.28 1.11 6.97
C PRO A 355 19.75 0.96 7.37
N PHE A 356 20.07 -0.01 8.23
CA PHE A 356 21.46 -0.31 8.59
C PHE A 356 21.80 -1.80 8.53
N TYR A 357 20.80 -2.67 8.32
CA TYR A 357 20.98 -4.10 8.19
C TYR A 357 19.91 -4.69 7.26
N SER A 358 20.33 -5.59 6.36
CA SER A 358 19.44 -6.43 5.57
C SER A 358 20.18 -7.71 5.18
N GLN A 359 19.73 -8.84 5.71
CA GLN A 359 20.29 -10.16 5.37
C GLN A 359 19.21 -11.22 5.59
N ASP A 360 19.04 -12.14 4.64
CA ASP A 360 18.13 -13.28 4.75
C ASP A 360 16.68 -12.86 5.10
N LYS A 361 16.20 -11.74 4.53
CA LYS A 361 14.90 -11.08 4.84
C LYS A 361 14.73 -10.65 6.31
N ILE A 362 15.80 -10.60 7.10
CA ILE A 362 15.85 -9.85 8.35
C ILE A 362 16.31 -8.44 8.02
N VAL A 363 15.43 -7.46 8.24
CA VAL A 363 15.68 -6.05 7.90
C VAL A 363 15.73 -5.23 9.18
N ALA A 364 16.63 -4.26 9.28
CA ALA A 364 16.63 -3.33 10.40
C ALA A 364 16.88 -1.88 9.99
N TRP A 365 16.14 -1.00 10.66
CA TRP A 365 16.21 0.46 10.53
C TRP A 365 16.55 1.09 11.86
N THR A 366 17.25 2.22 11.83
CA THR A 366 17.51 3.02 13.03
C THR A 366 17.06 4.46 12.82
N ALA A 367 16.85 5.16 13.93
CA ALA A 367 16.66 6.61 13.98
C ALA A 367 17.11 7.13 15.35
N ILE A 368 17.18 8.45 15.50
CA ILE A 368 17.62 9.12 16.74
C ILE A 368 16.50 9.98 17.31
N ASP A 369 16.28 9.89 18.62
CA ASP A 369 15.52 10.90 19.35
C ASP A 369 16.36 12.18 19.45
N PRO A 370 15.98 13.30 18.81
CA PRO A 370 16.80 14.51 18.85
C PRO A 370 16.90 15.12 20.25
N LYS A 371 15.98 14.81 21.17
CA LYS A 371 15.94 15.35 22.55
C LYS A 371 16.85 14.55 23.48
N THR A 372 16.68 13.24 23.54
CA THR A 372 17.44 12.39 24.48
C THR A 372 18.71 11.80 23.88
N LYS A 373 18.80 11.78 22.54
CA LYS A 373 19.82 11.08 21.75
C LYS A 373 19.76 9.56 21.85
N ASP A 374 18.66 9.01 22.37
CA ASP A 374 18.40 7.57 22.33
C ASP A 374 18.27 7.09 20.89
N HIS A 375 18.61 5.83 20.65
CA HIS A 375 18.40 5.19 19.37
C HIS A 375 17.03 4.52 19.35
N PHE A 376 16.27 4.77 18.28
CA PHE A 376 15.18 3.90 17.86
C PHE A 376 15.74 2.83 16.92
N VAL A 377 15.32 1.58 17.09
CA VAL A 377 15.77 0.44 16.29
C VAL A 377 14.57 -0.43 15.96
N ALA A 378 14.19 -0.47 14.69
CA ALA A 378 13.17 -1.38 14.18
C ALA A 378 13.85 -2.62 13.59
N ILE A 379 13.45 -3.81 14.01
CA ILE A 379 13.96 -5.09 13.47
C ILE A 379 12.76 -5.90 13.00
N PHE A 380 12.81 -6.33 11.75
CA PHE A 380 11.72 -6.99 11.06
C PHE A 380 12.12 -8.41 10.68
N ASN A 381 11.23 -9.35 10.93
CA ASN A 381 11.31 -10.69 10.35
C ASN A 381 10.40 -10.73 9.12
N ALA A 382 10.96 -10.38 7.95
CA ALA A 382 10.22 -10.43 6.68
C ALA A 382 10.35 -11.78 5.98
N GLN A 383 10.75 -12.83 6.70
CA GLN A 383 10.78 -14.20 6.17
C GLN A 383 9.41 -14.85 6.20
N ASP A 384 9.11 -15.64 5.18
CA ASP A 384 7.93 -16.50 5.16
C ASP A 384 8.14 -17.72 6.07
N ARG A 385 7.16 -18.02 6.94
CA ARG A 385 7.20 -19.22 7.82
C ARG A 385 7.55 -20.49 7.04
N PHE A 386 6.97 -20.62 5.85
CA PHE A 386 7.16 -21.73 4.92
C PHE A 386 7.86 -21.25 3.65
N ASP A 387 9.16 -20.94 3.77
CA ASP A 387 9.97 -20.53 2.61
C ASP A 387 10.50 -21.78 1.87
N PRO A 388 10.20 -21.97 0.57
CA PRO A 388 10.74 -23.07 -0.22
C PRO A 388 12.28 -23.18 -0.19
N ALA A 389 13.01 -22.07 0.02
CA ALA A 389 14.46 -22.10 0.18
C ALA A 389 14.94 -22.82 1.46
N ARG A 390 14.03 -23.00 2.43
CA ARG A 390 14.25 -23.77 3.68
C ARG A 390 13.53 -25.11 3.69
N GLY A 391 12.72 -25.39 2.67
CA GLY A 391 12.05 -26.67 2.46
C GLY A 391 12.91 -27.63 1.63
N GLU A 392 12.48 -28.89 1.56
CA GLU A 392 13.04 -29.89 0.65
C GLU A 392 12.08 -30.06 -0.53
N LEU A 393 12.56 -29.95 -1.77
CA LEU A 393 11.77 -30.29 -2.95
C LEU A 393 11.59 -31.81 -2.99
N ILE A 394 10.39 -32.27 -2.65
CA ILE A 394 10.06 -33.70 -2.52
C ILE A 394 9.27 -34.25 -3.72
N SER A 395 8.75 -33.36 -4.57
CA SER A 395 8.19 -33.73 -5.86
C SER A 395 8.30 -32.56 -6.84
N GLU A 396 8.76 -32.86 -8.04
CA GLU A 396 8.82 -31.93 -9.16
C GLU A 396 7.98 -32.50 -10.30
N GLY A 397 6.88 -31.81 -10.63
CA GLY A 397 6.09 -32.13 -11.80
C GLY A 397 6.65 -31.49 -13.07
N PRO A 398 6.19 -31.96 -14.25
CA PRO A 398 6.59 -31.37 -15.52
C PRO A 398 5.98 -29.97 -15.68
N VAL A 399 6.54 -29.18 -16.59
CA VAL A 399 5.87 -27.97 -17.08
C VAL A 399 4.59 -28.39 -17.82
N ILE A 400 3.47 -27.79 -17.43
CA ILE A 400 2.14 -28.03 -17.99
C ILE A 400 1.72 -26.79 -18.77
N ASN A 401 1.37 -26.98 -20.03
CA ASN A 401 0.78 -25.96 -20.90
C ASN A 401 -0.43 -26.53 -21.66
N ARG A 402 -1.01 -25.77 -22.58
CA ARG A 402 -2.19 -26.18 -23.36
C ARG A 402 -1.97 -27.42 -24.23
N GLU A 403 -0.73 -27.70 -24.60
CA GLU A 403 -0.34 -28.84 -25.43
C GLU A 403 -0.06 -30.10 -24.60
N THR A 404 0.08 -29.96 -23.28
CA THR A 404 0.26 -31.10 -22.37
C THR A 404 -0.96 -32.02 -22.44
N PRO A 405 -0.78 -33.34 -22.69
CA PRO A 405 -1.90 -34.28 -22.73
C PRO A 405 -2.72 -34.27 -21.44
N GLY A 406 -4.04 -34.14 -21.56
CA GLY A 406 -4.94 -34.01 -20.40
C GLY A 406 -4.79 -32.68 -19.63
N GLN A 407 -4.02 -31.73 -20.16
CA GLN A 407 -3.75 -30.40 -19.59
C GLN A 407 -3.21 -30.46 -18.16
N GLY A 408 -2.55 -31.57 -17.80
CA GLY A 408 -2.07 -31.80 -16.45
C GLY A 408 -1.20 -33.04 -16.31
N ALA A 409 -0.70 -33.25 -15.10
CA ALA A 409 0.15 -34.37 -14.74
C ALA A 409 -0.14 -34.85 -13.31
N LYS A 410 0.07 -36.14 -13.09
CA LYS A 410 0.02 -36.71 -11.74
C LYS A 410 1.27 -36.27 -10.96
N VAL A 411 1.06 -35.77 -9.75
CA VAL A 411 2.11 -35.39 -8.81
C VAL A 411 2.02 -36.29 -7.59
N LEU A 412 3.16 -36.87 -7.20
CA LEU A 412 3.28 -37.81 -6.09
C LEU A 412 4.47 -37.41 -5.21
N ALA A 413 4.31 -37.44 -3.90
CA ALA A 413 5.41 -37.17 -2.96
C ALA A 413 5.40 -38.15 -1.79
N ASN A 414 6.59 -38.49 -1.28
CA ASN A 414 6.74 -39.14 0.02
C ASN A 414 6.78 -38.07 1.11
N LEU A 415 5.97 -38.23 2.15
CA LEU A 415 5.83 -37.28 3.25
C LEU A 415 6.50 -37.75 4.55
N GLU A 416 7.12 -38.94 4.55
CA GLU A 416 7.81 -39.48 5.72
C GLU A 416 8.91 -38.53 6.22
N GLY A 417 8.87 -38.19 7.51
CA GLY A 417 9.84 -37.30 8.14
C GLY A 417 9.52 -35.80 8.06
N PHE A 418 8.46 -35.42 7.34
CA PHE A 418 7.98 -34.04 7.27
C PHE A 418 6.85 -33.79 8.28
N SER A 419 6.71 -32.54 8.72
CA SER A 419 5.62 -32.05 9.58
C SER A 419 4.75 -30.99 8.92
N ALA A 420 5.17 -30.49 7.76
CA ALA A 420 4.37 -29.64 6.90
C ALA A 420 4.76 -29.85 5.44
N MET A 421 3.91 -29.41 4.53
CA MET A 421 4.18 -29.37 3.09
C MET A 421 3.68 -28.08 2.45
N ALA A 422 4.22 -27.76 1.29
CA ALA A 422 3.75 -26.69 0.42
C ALA A 422 3.45 -27.21 -0.98
N LEU A 423 2.26 -26.88 -1.50
CA LEU A 423 1.89 -27.02 -2.89
C LEU A 423 2.23 -25.72 -3.62
N VAL A 424 3.05 -25.79 -4.64
CA VAL A 424 3.56 -24.62 -5.37
C VAL A 424 3.24 -24.74 -6.84
N PHE A 425 2.67 -23.70 -7.43
CA PHE A 425 2.72 -23.51 -8.88
C PHE A 425 3.76 -22.43 -9.18
N THR A 426 4.71 -22.71 -10.08
CA THR A 426 5.52 -21.68 -10.73
C THR A 426 4.84 -21.25 -12.04
N ASP A 427 5.32 -20.16 -12.65
CA ASP A 427 4.92 -19.72 -14.00
C ASP A 427 5.40 -20.66 -15.13
N GLY A 428 6.08 -21.76 -14.79
CA GLY A 428 6.67 -22.67 -15.78
C GLY A 428 7.68 -22.00 -16.73
N GLY A 429 8.19 -20.82 -16.39
CA GLY A 429 9.25 -20.11 -17.11
C GLY A 429 8.80 -19.21 -18.26
N ASP A 430 7.50 -18.93 -18.43
CA ASP A 430 7.01 -18.01 -19.47
C ASP A 430 7.00 -16.52 -19.03
N GLY A 431 7.24 -16.27 -17.74
CA GLY A 431 7.25 -14.93 -17.14
C GLY A 431 5.85 -14.37 -16.83
N ASN A 432 4.82 -15.20 -16.99
CA ASN A 432 3.43 -14.83 -16.80
C ASN A 432 2.99 -15.13 -15.36
N ARG A 433 2.39 -14.15 -14.66
CA ARG A 433 2.14 -14.24 -13.20
C ARG A 433 0.67 -14.40 -12.82
N TRP A 434 -0.11 -14.92 -13.75
CA TRP A 434 -1.56 -15.05 -13.64
C TRP A 434 -2.07 -16.34 -14.32
N ASP A 435 -1.24 -17.36 -14.47
CA ASP A 435 -1.68 -18.61 -15.08
C ASP A 435 -2.60 -19.40 -14.17
N HIS A 436 -3.67 -19.96 -14.72
CA HIS A 436 -4.75 -20.57 -13.95
C HIS A 436 -4.46 -22.04 -13.66
N GLY A 437 -3.84 -22.33 -12.51
CA GLY A 437 -3.56 -23.70 -12.05
C GLY A 437 -4.63 -24.26 -11.13
N VAL A 438 -4.79 -25.58 -11.13
CA VAL A 438 -5.63 -26.31 -10.17
C VAL A 438 -4.96 -27.61 -9.73
N TRP A 439 -4.89 -27.82 -8.42
CA TRP A 439 -4.59 -29.12 -7.84
C TRP A 439 -5.90 -29.91 -7.73
N VAL A 440 -6.10 -30.93 -8.56
CA VAL A 440 -7.30 -31.78 -8.59
C VAL A 440 -7.10 -32.96 -7.64
N ASP A 441 -8.07 -33.17 -6.77
CA ASP A 441 -8.09 -34.19 -5.70
C ASP A 441 -6.76 -34.30 -4.93
N PRO A 442 -6.28 -33.19 -4.32
CA PRO A 442 -5.05 -33.21 -3.54
C PRO A 442 -5.29 -33.96 -2.22
N VAL A 443 -4.66 -35.13 -2.07
CA VAL A 443 -4.88 -36.04 -0.95
C VAL A 443 -3.56 -36.40 -0.28
N VAL A 444 -3.57 -36.41 1.04
CA VAL A 444 -2.55 -37.00 1.89
C VAL A 444 -3.06 -38.34 2.43
N ASP A 445 -2.33 -39.42 2.17
CA ASP A 445 -2.58 -40.75 2.73
C ASP A 445 -1.95 -40.83 4.14
N LEU A 446 -2.74 -41.26 5.12
CA LEU A 446 -2.35 -41.43 6.52
C LEU A 446 -2.17 -42.92 6.90
N GLY A 447 -2.21 -43.83 5.93
CA GLY A 447 -2.23 -45.27 6.15
C GLY A 447 -3.63 -45.78 6.51
N GLU A 448 -3.77 -47.11 6.59
CA GLU A 448 -5.01 -47.81 7.00
C GLU A 448 -6.28 -47.42 6.20
N ASN A 449 -6.12 -46.95 4.96
CA ASN A 449 -7.17 -46.37 4.10
C ASN A 449 -7.79 -45.05 4.63
N ILE A 450 -7.05 -44.31 5.45
CA ILE A 450 -7.45 -42.98 5.94
C ILE A 450 -6.80 -41.92 5.05
N GLN A 451 -7.63 -41.03 4.50
CA GLN A 451 -7.20 -39.97 3.59
C GLN A 451 -7.62 -38.60 4.09
N LEU A 452 -6.69 -37.64 4.01
CA LEU A 452 -6.93 -36.23 4.25
C LEU A 452 -7.03 -35.50 2.91
N HIS A 453 -8.23 -34.99 2.57
CA HIS A 453 -8.45 -34.20 1.36
C HIS A 453 -8.08 -32.74 1.61
N LEU A 454 -7.03 -32.24 0.96
CA LEU A 454 -6.51 -30.90 1.21
C LEU A 454 -7.47 -29.80 0.72
N ALA A 455 -8.29 -30.06 -0.30
CA ALA A 455 -9.33 -29.12 -0.75
C ALA A 455 -10.43 -28.85 0.31
N LYS A 456 -10.55 -29.72 1.32
CA LYS A 456 -11.46 -29.58 2.48
C LYS A 456 -10.74 -29.22 3.76
N THR A 457 -9.41 -29.10 3.70
CA THR A 457 -8.58 -28.82 4.87
C THR A 457 -8.25 -27.34 4.88
N LYS A 458 -8.30 -26.72 6.05
CA LYS A 458 -7.85 -25.35 6.19
C LYS A 458 -6.33 -25.33 6.04
N TRP A 459 -5.83 -24.63 5.01
CA TRP A 459 -4.40 -24.35 4.86
C TRP A 459 -3.89 -23.38 5.94
N ASP A 460 -2.60 -23.41 6.22
CA ASP A 460 -1.95 -22.51 7.18
C ASP A 460 -1.70 -21.14 6.56
N THR A 461 -1.09 -21.13 5.38
CA THR A 461 -0.82 -19.92 4.60
C THR A 461 -1.10 -20.19 3.13
N ALA A 462 -1.50 -19.14 2.42
CA ALA A 462 -1.79 -19.19 1.01
C ALA A 462 -1.37 -17.86 0.39
N GLN A 463 -0.44 -17.90 -0.56
CA GLN A 463 0.03 -16.74 -1.29
C GLN A 463 -0.09 -16.99 -2.78
N VAL A 464 -0.47 -15.96 -3.52
CA VAL A 464 -0.70 -16.01 -4.96
C VAL A 464 -0.18 -14.72 -5.58
N GLY A 465 0.45 -14.83 -6.75
CA GLY A 465 0.95 -13.68 -7.50
C GLY A 465 -0.17 -12.74 -7.98
N TYR A 466 -1.36 -13.29 -8.22
CA TYR A 466 -2.52 -12.56 -8.72
C TYR A 466 -3.84 -13.20 -8.27
N GLY A 467 -4.89 -12.39 -8.07
CA GLY A 467 -6.22 -12.88 -7.72
C GLY A 467 -6.33 -13.52 -6.34
N GLN A 468 -7.07 -14.62 -6.22
CA GLN A 468 -7.29 -15.35 -4.97
C GLN A 468 -7.16 -16.86 -5.17
N ILE A 469 -6.90 -17.55 -4.07
CA ILE A 469 -6.91 -19.02 -3.99
C ILE A 469 -8.30 -19.45 -3.57
N SER A 470 -8.81 -20.50 -4.20
CA SER A 470 -10.21 -20.91 -4.05
C SER A 470 -10.37 -22.41 -4.19
N THR A 471 -11.32 -22.99 -3.47
CA THR A 471 -11.69 -24.41 -3.58
C THR A 471 -13.02 -24.62 -4.27
N THR A 472 -13.73 -23.54 -4.61
CA THR A 472 -15.12 -23.60 -5.11
C THR A 472 -15.27 -23.03 -6.51
N ALA A 473 -14.41 -22.10 -6.91
CA ALA A 473 -14.51 -21.41 -8.19
C ALA A 473 -13.16 -20.89 -8.69
N ALA A 474 -13.02 -20.81 -10.01
CA ALA A 474 -11.92 -20.18 -10.73
C ALA A 474 -12.26 -18.71 -11.07
N VAL A 475 -11.46 -18.11 -11.95
CA VAL A 475 -11.64 -16.72 -12.41
C VAL A 475 -13.06 -16.43 -12.89
N GLY A 476 -13.63 -15.33 -12.36
CA GLY A 476 -14.98 -14.88 -12.69
C GLY A 476 -16.08 -15.78 -12.15
N GLU A 477 -15.86 -16.41 -10.99
CA GLU A 477 -16.80 -17.32 -10.32
C GLU A 477 -17.18 -18.56 -11.15
N LYS A 478 -16.37 -18.89 -12.16
CA LYS A 478 -16.59 -20.06 -13.00
C LYS A 478 -16.30 -21.35 -12.20
N PRO A 479 -17.04 -22.44 -12.42
CA PRO A 479 -16.71 -23.73 -11.83
C PRO A 479 -15.30 -24.19 -12.18
N LEU A 480 -14.66 -24.92 -11.26
CA LEU A 480 -13.38 -25.57 -11.53
C LEU A 480 -13.59 -26.66 -12.59
N ALA A 481 -12.73 -26.68 -13.60
CA ALA A 481 -12.78 -27.67 -14.67
C ALA A 481 -11.42 -27.84 -15.34
N VAL A 482 -11.14 -29.05 -15.81
CA VAL A 482 -9.91 -29.40 -16.53
C VAL A 482 -10.27 -30.21 -17.76
N ALA A 483 -9.82 -29.74 -18.93
CA ALA A 483 -10.12 -30.34 -20.23
C ALA A 483 -11.64 -30.60 -20.43
N GLY A 484 -12.48 -29.67 -19.98
CA GLY A 484 -13.94 -29.76 -20.05
C GLY A 484 -14.60 -30.65 -18.98
N ASN A 485 -13.83 -31.27 -18.09
CA ASN A 485 -14.36 -32.11 -17.01
C ASN A 485 -14.46 -31.31 -15.70
N PRO A 486 -15.62 -31.30 -15.03
CA PRO A 486 -15.77 -30.62 -13.75
C PRO A 486 -14.83 -31.17 -12.66
N VAL A 487 -14.27 -30.27 -11.87
CA VAL A 487 -13.46 -30.59 -10.69
C VAL A 487 -14.29 -30.27 -9.44
N THR A 488 -14.65 -31.29 -8.66
CA THR A 488 -15.43 -31.12 -7.43
C THR A 488 -14.56 -30.89 -6.19
N GLU A 489 -13.34 -31.43 -6.21
CA GLU A 489 -12.37 -31.32 -5.13
C GLU A 489 -11.08 -30.79 -5.73
N GLY A 490 -10.80 -29.51 -5.51
CA GLY A 490 -9.57 -28.93 -6.00
C GLY A 490 -9.19 -27.64 -5.30
N ILE A 491 -7.94 -27.25 -5.49
CA ILE A 491 -7.41 -25.97 -5.03
C ILE A 491 -6.95 -25.20 -6.26
N PHE A 492 -7.71 -24.17 -6.61
CA PHE A 492 -7.40 -23.23 -7.68
C PHE A 492 -6.46 -22.13 -7.16
N ALA A 493 -5.45 -21.81 -7.95
CA ALA A 493 -4.55 -20.70 -7.69
C ALA A 493 -3.99 -20.13 -8.99
N HIS A 494 -3.72 -18.82 -9.02
CA HIS A 494 -2.90 -18.26 -10.09
C HIS A 494 -1.43 -18.60 -9.83
N ALA A 495 -0.66 -18.96 -10.86
CA ALA A 495 0.78 -19.09 -10.74
C ALA A 495 1.46 -17.72 -10.87
N PRO A 496 2.53 -17.43 -10.10
CA PRO A 496 3.08 -18.26 -9.05
C PRO A 496 2.20 -18.30 -7.79
N SER A 497 2.16 -19.44 -7.10
CA SER A 497 1.45 -19.59 -5.83
C SER A 497 2.13 -20.58 -4.89
N ILE A 498 1.83 -20.45 -3.60
CA ILE A 498 2.19 -21.38 -2.54
C ILE A 498 1.01 -21.57 -1.59
N VAL A 499 0.65 -22.83 -1.31
CA VAL A 499 -0.38 -23.20 -0.32
C VAL A 499 0.23 -24.20 0.65
N THR A 500 0.19 -23.90 1.93
CA THR A 500 0.91 -24.68 2.96
C THR A 500 -0.04 -25.41 3.87
N PHE A 501 0.36 -26.61 4.29
CA PHE A 501 -0.40 -27.48 5.18
C PHE A 501 0.51 -28.12 6.22
N ASP A 502 0.13 -28.03 7.48
CA ASP A 502 0.62 -28.89 8.54
C ASP A 502 0.21 -30.35 8.25
N LEU A 503 1.15 -31.25 8.46
CA LEU A 503 0.97 -32.68 8.23
C LEU A 503 0.68 -33.41 9.54
N PRO A 504 -0.33 -34.31 9.56
CA PRO A 504 -0.49 -35.25 10.66
C PRO A 504 0.76 -36.11 10.84
N LYS A 505 0.97 -36.63 12.06
CA LYS A 505 2.17 -37.43 12.40
C LYS A 505 2.37 -38.64 11.50
N ASP A 506 1.25 -39.21 11.02
CA ASP A 506 1.16 -40.46 10.25
C ASP A 506 1.03 -40.20 8.74
N ALA A 507 1.33 -38.99 8.25
CA ALA A 507 1.32 -38.70 6.82
C ALA A 507 2.41 -39.51 6.08
N GLU A 508 1.98 -40.35 5.14
CA GLU A 508 2.87 -41.23 4.38
C GLU A 508 3.15 -40.69 2.98
N THR A 509 2.09 -40.40 2.20
CA THR A 509 2.23 -39.97 0.81
C THR A 509 1.26 -38.85 0.45
N PHE A 510 1.65 -38.04 -0.52
CA PHE A 510 0.78 -37.08 -1.18
C PHE A 510 0.51 -37.53 -2.62
N SER A 511 -0.72 -37.31 -3.08
CA SER A 511 -1.06 -37.42 -4.49
C SER A 511 -2.05 -36.36 -4.93
N ALA A 512 -1.87 -35.85 -6.14
CA ALA A 512 -2.87 -35.03 -6.82
C ALA A 512 -2.69 -35.14 -8.35
N PHE A 513 -3.67 -34.63 -9.09
CA PHE A 513 -3.49 -34.29 -10.50
C PHE A 513 -3.40 -32.78 -10.65
N ALA A 514 -2.21 -32.27 -10.95
CA ALA A 514 -1.98 -30.85 -11.17
C ALA A 514 -2.28 -30.51 -12.63
N ALA A 515 -3.06 -29.46 -12.89
CA ALA A 515 -3.52 -29.14 -14.23
C ALA A 515 -3.76 -27.64 -14.45
N LEU A 516 -3.86 -27.24 -15.72
CA LEU A 516 -4.45 -25.96 -16.08
C LEU A 516 -5.96 -26.03 -15.91
N ASN A 517 -6.53 -25.04 -15.23
CA ASN A 517 -7.98 -24.88 -15.19
C ASN A 517 -8.48 -24.37 -16.56
N ASP A 518 -9.69 -24.75 -16.96
CA ASP A 518 -10.28 -24.37 -18.25
C ASP A 518 -10.34 -22.85 -18.46
N THR A 519 -10.38 -22.06 -17.38
CA THR A 519 -10.29 -20.60 -17.48
C THR A 519 -8.96 -20.10 -18.04
N ALA A 520 -7.89 -20.89 -18.05
CA ALA A 520 -6.63 -20.55 -18.71
C ALA A 520 -6.72 -20.62 -20.23
N MET A 521 -7.67 -21.38 -20.79
CA MET A 521 -7.70 -21.70 -22.23
C MET A 521 -8.06 -20.53 -23.15
N PRO A 522 -8.98 -19.61 -22.77
CA PRO A 522 -9.31 -18.46 -23.62
C PRO A 522 -8.26 -17.35 -23.64
N GLU A 523 -7.27 -17.38 -22.73
CA GLU A 523 -6.25 -16.32 -22.64
C GLU A 523 -5.41 -16.25 -23.93
N LYS A 524 -4.97 -15.05 -24.31
CA LYS A 524 -4.27 -14.88 -25.60
C LYS A 524 -2.93 -15.62 -25.65
N GLU A 525 -2.21 -15.65 -24.52
CA GLU A 525 -0.83 -16.15 -24.46
C GLU A 525 -0.72 -17.63 -24.10
N GLY A 526 -1.71 -18.19 -23.42
CA GLY A 526 -1.54 -19.53 -22.86
C GLY A 526 -1.97 -19.59 -21.41
N GLY A 527 -1.73 -20.76 -20.82
CA GLY A 527 -1.31 -20.80 -19.43
C GLY A 527 -0.13 -21.76 -19.33
N THR A 528 0.88 -21.42 -18.56
CA THR A 528 2.01 -22.30 -18.25
C THR A 528 2.17 -22.40 -16.74
N ILE A 529 2.25 -23.62 -16.22
CA ILE A 529 2.50 -23.85 -14.80
C ILE A 529 3.51 -24.96 -14.60
N GLN A 530 4.27 -24.93 -13.51
CA GLN A 530 5.00 -26.10 -13.03
C GLN A 530 4.59 -26.42 -11.59
N PRO A 531 4.02 -27.61 -11.32
CA PRO A 531 3.65 -28.00 -9.98
C PRO A 531 4.87 -28.55 -9.24
N LEU A 532 5.15 -28.00 -8.06
CA LEU A 532 6.19 -28.44 -7.15
C LEU A 532 5.58 -28.75 -5.79
N VAL A 533 6.17 -29.71 -5.08
CA VAL A 533 5.81 -30.02 -3.69
C VAL A 533 7.05 -29.92 -2.84
N PHE A 534 6.99 -29.08 -1.81
CA PHE A 534 8.05 -28.96 -0.81
C PHE A 534 7.61 -29.58 0.51
N GLY A 535 8.51 -30.30 1.18
CA GLY A 535 8.33 -30.82 2.53
C GLY A 535 9.16 -30.03 3.54
N PHE A 536 8.64 -29.82 4.75
CA PHE A 536 9.34 -29.18 5.86
C PHE A 536 9.55 -30.16 7.01
N LYS A 537 10.80 -30.39 7.39
CA LYS A 537 11.21 -31.51 8.29
C LYS A 537 10.78 -31.29 9.73
N LYS A 538 10.44 -32.38 10.43
CA LYS A 538 10.18 -32.36 11.88
C LYS A 538 11.32 -31.65 12.65
N GLY A 539 10.97 -30.73 13.55
CA GLY A 539 11.93 -29.90 14.29
C GLY A 539 12.50 -28.70 13.52
N GLY A 540 11.97 -28.43 12.32
CA GLY A 540 12.33 -27.25 11.52
C GLY A 540 11.82 -25.93 12.11
N PRO A 541 12.32 -24.78 11.62
CA PRO A 541 11.94 -23.47 12.14
C PRO A 541 10.45 -23.16 11.94
N HIS A 542 9.80 -23.71 10.92
CA HIS A 542 8.38 -23.52 10.62
C HIS A 542 7.44 -24.07 11.71
N GLU A 543 7.92 -24.96 12.58
CA GLU A 543 7.13 -25.46 13.72
C GLU A 543 7.02 -24.43 14.86
N ARG A 544 7.79 -23.34 14.79
CA ARG A 544 7.70 -22.20 15.71
C ARG A 544 6.84 -21.11 15.09
N ASP A 545 6.15 -20.35 15.93
CA ASP A 545 5.38 -19.18 15.49
C ASP A 545 6.26 -17.93 15.25
N SER A 546 7.55 -18.04 15.58
CA SER A 546 8.52 -16.96 15.57
C SER A 546 9.92 -17.44 15.23
N TYR A 547 10.74 -16.50 14.77
CA TYR A 547 12.14 -16.72 14.46
C TYR A 547 13.02 -16.20 15.61
N ASP A 548 13.75 -17.13 16.19
CA ASP A 548 14.68 -16.92 17.29
C ASP A 548 16.04 -16.46 16.72
N MET A 549 16.52 -15.30 17.18
CA MET A 549 17.81 -14.75 16.75
C MET A 549 18.54 -14.00 17.86
N ASN A 550 19.88 -13.95 17.74
CA ASN A 550 20.70 -12.98 18.46
C ASN A 550 21.05 -11.83 17.50
N PHE A 551 20.70 -10.60 17.87
CA PHE A 551 20.94 -9.43 17.04
C PHE A 551 22.02 -8.53 17.67
N ASP A 552 23.02 -8.13 16.89
CA ASP A 552 24.09 -7.21 17.34
C ASP A 552 23.63 -5.76 17.21
N LEU A 553 23.52 -5.06 18.35
CA LEU A 553 23.07 -3.67 18.43
C LEU A 553 24.22 -2.67 18.50
N SER A 554 25.49 -3.10 18.38
CA SER A 554 26.65 -2.21 18.54
C SER A 554 26.68 -1.05 17.55
N ALA A 555 26.17 -1.25 16.33
CA ALA A 555 26.06 -0.19 15.32
C ALA A 555 25.07 0.93 15.71
N VAL A 556 24.17 0.66 16.66
CA VAL A 556 23.02 1.51 17.02
C VAL A 556 22.97 1.78 18.54
N GLY A 557 24.14 1.90 19.16
CA GLY A 557 24.27 2.30 20.56
C GLY A 557 24.11 1.17 21.60
N GLY A 558 23.97 -0.08 21.16
CA GLY A 558 23.91 -1.25 22.04
C GLY A 558 25.22 -1.54 22.74
N ALA A 559 25.19 -1.57 24.08
CA ALA A 559 26.32 -1.96 24.93
C ALA A 559 25.82 -2.45 26.29
N ALA A 560 26.69 -3.12 27.05
CA ALA A 560 26.38 -3.55 28.40
C ALA A 560 25.95 -2.36 29.29
N GLY A 561 24.89 -2.55 30.06
CA GLY A 561 24.31 -1.52 30.92
C GLY A 561 23.30 -0.59 30.25
N LYS A 562 23.10 -0.67 28.92
CA LYS A 562 22.07 0.14 28.24
C LYS A 562 20.67 -0.40 28.52
N LYS A 563 19.75 0.52 28.79
CA LYS A 563 18.32 0.22 28.93
C LYS A 563 17.69 0.13 27.54
N VAL A 564 16.93 -0.94 27.31
CA VAL A 564 16.15 -1.15 26.10
C VAL A 564 14.68 -1.24 26.48
N THR A 565 13.83 -0.56 25.71
CA THR A 565 12.38 -0.63 25.85
C THR A 565 11.77 -0.95 24.50
N ASP A 566 10.95 -1.99 24.43
CA ASP A 566 10.09 -2.26 23.27
C ASP A 566 8.88 -1.32 23.31
N LEU A 567 8.70 -0.52 22.26
CA LEU A 567 7.68 0.52 22.19
C LEU A 567 6.27 -0.03 21.96
N TRP A 568 6.12 -1.26 21.47
CA TRP A 568 4.81 -1.89 21.33
C TRP A 568 4.34 -2.52 22.63
N THR A 569 5.22 -3.23 23.33
CA THR A 569 4.86 -3.97 24.55
C THR A 569 5.11 -3.20 25.84
N GLY A 570 5.91 -2.12 25.80
CA GLY A 570 6.41 -1.40 26.98
C GLY A 570 7.45 -2.18 27.80
N LYS A 571 7.75 -3.43 27.41
CA LYS A 571 8.72 -4.29 28.11
C LYS A 571 10.10 -3.65 28.07
N THR A 572 10.75 -3.65 29.22
CA THR A 572 12.06 -3.03 29.40
C THR A 572 13.06 -4.02 29.99
N TRP A 573 14.30 -3.98 29.50
CA TRP A 573 15.41 -4.76 30.04
C TRP A 573 16.72 -3.98 29.95
N THR A 574 17.78 -4.50 30.58
CA THR A 574 19.13 -3.96 30.48
C THR A 574 19.99 -4.92 29.69
N LEU A 575 20.72 -4.42 28.71
CA LEU A 575 21.67 -5.22 27.94
C LEU A 575 22.83 -5.67 28.83
N THR A 576 23.16 -6.96 28.78
CA THR A 576 24.35 -7.51 29.45
C THR A 576 25.59 -7.45 28.55
N THR A 577 25.38 -7.36 27.24
CA THR A 577 26.43 -7.25 26.21
C THR A 577 25.97 -6.31 25.09
N LYS A 578 26.61 -6.32 23.91
CA LYS A 578 26.15 -5.59 22.72
C LYS A 578 25.06 -6.32 21.91
N THR A 579 24.80 -7.60 22.23
CA THR A 579 23.79 -8.41 21.53
C THR A 579 22.54 -8.55 22.39
N THR A 580 21.38 -8.65 21.73
CA THR A 580 20.11 -9.02 22.38
C THR A 580 19.53 -10.26 21.72
N HIS A 581 18.96 -11.14 22.55
CA HIS A 581 18.14 -12.25 22.08
C HIS A 581 16.75 -11.71 21.74
N LEU A 582 16.21 -12.10 20.58
CA LEU A 582 14.90 -11.70 20.09
C LEU A 582 14.16 -12.91 19.56
N ASP A 583 12.86 -12.90 19.80
CA ASP A 583 11.93 -13.90 19.30
C ASP A 583 10.86 -13.13 18.51
N ILE A 584 11.03 -13.04 17.19
CA ILE A 584 10.20 -12.17 16.33
C ILE A 584 9.25 -13.05 15.52
N PRO A 585 7.91 -12.88 15.64
CA PRO A 585 6.94 -13.61 14.83
C PRO A 585 7.23 -13.54 13.33
N TRP A 586 6.79 -14.55 12.57
CA TRP A 586 6.82 -14.47 11.11
C TRP A 586 6.03 -13.25 10.63
N HIS A 587 6.62 -12.48 9.71
CA HIS A 587 6.09 -11.18 9.24
C HIS A 587 5.95 -10.12 10.34
N GLY A 588 6.51 -10.38 11.53
CA GLY A 588 6.46 -9.50 12.69
C GLY A 588 7.69 -8.61 12.82
N CYS A 589 7.68 -7.77 13.86
CA CYS A 589 8.76 -6.86 14.15
C CYS A 589 8.89 -6.58 15.65
N VAL A 590 10.01 -5.95 16.01
CA VAL A 590 10.16 -5.21 17.28
C VAL A 590 10.58 -3.78 16.97
N LEU A 591 10.13 -2.84 17.80
CA LEU A 591 10.55 -1.44 17.74
C LEU A 591 11.13 -1.04 19.09
N LEU A 592 12.45 -0.90 19.15
CA LEU A 592 13.19 -0.72 20.38
C LEU A 592 13.63 0.72 20.54
N ARG A 593 13.67 1.19 21.79
CA ARG A 593 14.37 2.41 22.22
C ARG A 593 15.55 2.01 23.10
N ILE A 594 16.76 2.40 22.71
CA ILE A 594 18.00 2.13 23.43
C ILE A 594 18.50 3.44 24.03
N SER A 595 18.62 3.49 25.36
CA SER A 595 19.12 4.66 26.08
C SER A 595 20.55 4.99 25.67
N LYS A 596 20.86 6.26 25.40
CA LYS A 596 22.22 6.70 25.05
C LYS A 596 23.27 6.44 26.14
#